data_AF-A0A7G6E390-F1
#
_entry.id   AF-A0A7G6E390-F1
#
_cell.length_a   1.000
_cell.length_b   1.000
_cell.length_c   1.000
_cell.angle_alpha   90.00
_cell.angle_beta   90.00
_cell.angle_gamma   90.00
#
_symmetry.space_group_name_H-M   'P 1'
#
loop_
_entity.id
_entity.type
_entity.pdbx_description
1 polymer ?
#
loop_
_entity_poly.entity_id
_entity_poly.type
_entity_poly.pdbx_seq_one_letter_code
_entity_poly.pdbx_strand_id
1 'polypeptide(L)' 'MHACGPDGHTAIGLAVAEILVSMKDELKGKVKLIFQPAEKGVRGAKAMMVKGVLLLRRQRLCMM' A
#
# COMPACT_ATOMS: atom_id res chain seq x y z
N MET A 1 -13.19 -4.70 -20.77
CA MET A 1 -14.30 -4.25 -19.91
C MET A 1 -13.80 -4.09 -18.48
N HIS A 2 -13.80 -2.86 -17.95
CA HIS A 2 -13.31 -2.50 -16.59
C HIS A 2 -14.42 -2.54 -15.52
N ALA A 3 -15.26 -3.56 -15.55
CA ALA A 3 -16.55 -3.59 -14.84
C ALA A 3 -16.47 -3.52 -13.29
N CYS A 4 -15.31 -3.79 -12.70
CA CYS A 4 -15.13 -3.77 -11.23
C CYS A 4 -14.32 -2.55 -10.75
N GLY A 5 -14.01 -1.60 -11.64
CA GLY A 5 -13.32 -0.36 -11.29
C GLY A 5 -11.87 -0.44 -10.76
N PRO A 6 -11.05 -1.50 -11.00
CA PRO A 6 -9.69 -1.53 -10.42
C PRO A 6 -8.77 -0.41 -10.92
N ASP A 7 -9.01 0.13 -12.13
CA ASP A 7 -8.30 1.32 -12.63
C ASP A 7 -8.67 2.56 -11.82
N GLY A 8 -9.95 2.73 -11.50
CA GLY A 8 -10.43 3.84 -10.68
C GLY A 8 -9.84 3.77 -9.27
N HIS A 9 -9.83 2.58 -8.65
CA HIS A 9 -9.19 2.39 -7.35
C HIS A 9 -7.69 2.72 -7.39
N THR A 10 -6.99 2.33 -8.48
CA THR A 10 -5.57 2.64 -8.65
C THR A 10 -5.35 4.14 -8.83
N ALA A 11 -6.15 4.80 -9.67
CA ALA A 11 -6.07 6.25 -9.88
C ALA A 11 -6.32 7.04 -8.60
N ILE A 12 -7.35 6.66 -7.82
CA ILE A 12 -7.63 7.27 -6.50
C ILE A 12 -6.44 7.04 -5.56
N GLY A 13 -5.90 5.82 -5.51
CA GLY A 13 -4.74 5.50 -4.67
C GLY A 13 -3.51 6.35 -5.00
N LEU A 14 -3.27 6.65 -6.28
CA LEU A 14 -2.20 7.55 -6.71
C LEU A 14 -2.46 9.01 -6.33
N ALA A 15 -3.69 9.52 -6.55
CA ALA A 15 -4.05 10.87 -6.13
C ALA A 15 -3.92 11.07 -4.61
N VAL A 16 -4.35 10.06 -3.82
CA VAL A 16 -4.15 10.06 -2.37
C VAL A 16 -2.65 10.06 -2.02
N ALA A 17 -1.82 9.33 -2.76
CA ALA A 17 -0.37 9.35 -2.57
C ALA A 17 0.22 10.76 -2.75
N GLU A 18 -0.18 11.47 -3.80
CA GLU A 18 0.28 12.84 -4.06
C GLU A 18 -0.09 13.79 -2.92
N ILE A 19 -1.34 13.72 -2.44
CA ILE A 19 -1.82 14.55 -1.31
C ILE A 19 -1.05 14.21 -0.03
N LEU A 20 -0.86 12.92 0.27
CA LEU A 20 -0.12 12.52 1.48
C LEU A 20 1.34 12.96 1.45
N VAL A 21 1.96 12.96 0.27
CA VAL A 21 3.33 13.46 0.10
C VAL A 21 3.38 14.98 0.30
N SER A 22 2.37 15.74 -0.15
CA SER A 22 2.36 17.20 0.02
C SER A 22 2.23 17.65 1.48
N MET A 23 1.66 16.81 2.36
CA MET A 23 1.54 17.07 3.81
C MET A 23 2.43 16.16 4.67
N LYS A 24 3.48 15.56 4.09
CA LYS A 24 4.30 14.53 4.76
C LYS A 24 4.87 14.98 6.11
N ASP A 25 5.17 16.26 6.27
CA ASP A 25 5.81 16.81 7.48
C ASP A 25 4.81 16.94 8.64
N GLU A 26 3.51 16.92 8.34
CA GLU A 26 2.42 16.90 9.33
C GLU A 26 2.07 15.46 9.77
N LEU A 27 2.52 14.44 9.02
CA LEU A 27 2.19 13.04 9.28
C LEU A 27 3.10 12.44 10.37
N LYS A 28 2.48 11.97 11.45
CA LYS A 28 3.18 11.22 12.50
C LYS A 28 3.20 9.74 12.17
N GLY A 29 4.35 9.26 11.70
CA GLY A 29 4.60 7.84 11.45
C GLY A 29 4.85 7.53 9.97
N LYS A 30 4.43 6.34 9.52
CA LYS A 30 4.63 5.88 8.15
C LYS A 30 3.30 5.47 7.54
N VAL A 31 2.98 6.01 6.38
CA VAL A 31 1.87 5.53 5.55
C VAL A 31 2.41 4.54 4.53
N LYS A 32 1.72 3.41 4.35
CA LYS A 32 2.05 2.40 3.35
C LYS A 32 0.86 2.20 2.43
N LEU A 33 1.01 2.59 1.16
CA LEU A 33 0.00 2.37 0.13
C LEU A 33 0.23 1.00 -0.51
N ILE A 34 -0.84 0.22 -0.65
CA ILE A 34 -0.78 -1.17 -1.10
C ILE A 34 -1.76 -1.36 -2.25
N PHE A 35 -1.21 -1.59 -3.45
CA PHE A 35 -1.98 -1.90 -4.64
C PHE A 35 -2.06 -3.42 -4.80
N GLN A 36 -3.16 -4.03 -4.36
CA GLN A 36 -3.34 -5.48 -4.37
C GLN A 36 -3.64 -5.99 -5.79
N PRO A 37 -2.84 -6.93 -6.35
CA PRO A 37 -3.16 -7.57 -7.62
C PRO A 37 -4.23 -8.66 -7.44
N ALA A 38 -4.81 -9.13 -8.56
CA ALA A 38 -5.65 -10.34 -8.61
C ALA A 38 -6.79 -10.39 -7.57
N GLU A 39 -7.45 -9.26 -7.32
CA GLU A 39 -8.58 -9.13 -6.39
C GLU A 39 -9.77 -10.00 -6.82
N LYS A 40 -10.18 -9.93 -8.09
CA LYS A 40 -11.30 -10.73 -8.64
C LYS A 40 -11.15 -12.24 -8.45
N GLY A 41 -9.92 -12.73 -8.38
CA GLY A 41 -9.63 -14.15 -8.18
C GLY A 41 -9.41 -14.53 -6.72
N VAL A 42 -9.53 -13.59 -5.77
CA VAL A 42 -9.33 -13.78 -4.32
C VAL A 42 -7.98 -14.41 -3.95
N ARG A 43 -6.95 -14.18 -4.78
CA ARG A 43 -5.61 -14.76 -4.61
C ARG A 43 -4.55 -13.75 -4.16
N GLY A 44 -4.75 -12.47 -4.47
CA GLY A 44 -3.76 -11.42 -4.22
C GLY A 44 -3.39 -11.22 -2.76
N ALA A 45 -4.40 -11.03 -1.90
CA ALA A 45 -4.20 -10.68 -0.50
C ALA A 45 -3.36 -11.72 0.25
N LYS A 46 -3.69 -13.02 0.12
CA LYS A 46 -2.93 -14.11 0.77
C LYS A 46 -1.47 -14.14 0.30
N ALA A 47 -1.22 -13.97 -1.00
CA ALA A 47 0.15 -13.94 -1.53
C ALA A 47 0.96 -12.75 -0.98
N MET A 48 0.33 -11.58 -0.82
CA MET A 48 0.97 -10.40 -0.24
C MET A 48 1.26 -10.57 1.26
N MET A 49 0.37 -11.23 1.99
CA MET A 49 0.59 -11.57 3.40
C MET A 49 1.77 -12.50 3.59
N VAL A 50 1.86 -13.57 2.79
CA VAL A 50 2.99 -14.52 2.83
C VAL A 50 4.31 -13.82 2.49
N LYS A 51 4.29 -12.84 1.57
CA LYS A 51 5.46 -12.00 1.26
C LYS A 51 5.78 -10.95 2.33
N GLY A 52 5.01 -10.87 3.41
CA GLY A 52 5.24 -9.94 4.51
C GLY A 52 4.98 -8.48 4.15
N VAL A 53 4.09 -8.19 3.20
CA VAL A 53 3.83 -6.82 2.75
C VAL A 53 3.26 -5.95 3.89
N LEU A 54 2.59 -6.51 4.90
CA LEU A 54 2.13 -5.75 6.07
C LEU A 54 3.17 -5.62 7.20
N LEU A 55 4.33 -6.27 7.09
CA LEU A 55 5.33 -6.19 8.14
C LEU A 55 6.03 -4.82 8.10
N LEU A 56 5.92 -4.08 9.20
CA LEU A 56 6.75 -2.92 9.47
C LEU A 56 8.15 -3.44 9.80
N ARG A 57 9.10 -3.35 8.87
CA ARG A 57 10.51 -3.53 9.22
C ARG A 57 10.88 -2.38 10.15
N ARG A 58 10.90 -2.64 11.46
CA ARG A 58 11.69 -1.84 12.39
C ARG A 58 13.10 -1.83 11.81
N GLN A 59 13.64 -0.63 11.52
CA GLN A 59 15.05 -0.50 11.22
C GLN A 59 15.79 -1.23 12.34
N ARG A 60 16.71 -2.13 11.98
CA ARG A 60 17.58 -2.79 12.95
C ARG A 60 18.14 -1.69 13.83
N LEU A 61 17.73 -1.66 15.09
CA LEU A 61 18.49 -0.97 16.12
C LEU A 61 19.84 -1.67 16.08
N CYS A 62 20.86 -0.98 15.57
CA CYS A 62 22.24 -1.42 15.74
C CYS A 62 22.45 -1.46 17.25
N MET A 63 22.34 -2.63 17.88
CA MET A 63 22.98 -2.84 19.17
C MET A 63 24.46 -3.01 18.84
N MET A 64 25.23 -1.97 19.19
CA MET A 64 26.69 -2.05 19.35
C MET A 64 27.04 -3.13 20.36
#